data_AF-A0A4Q2FQP2-F1
#
_entry.id   AF-A0A4Q2FQP2-F1
#
_cell.length_a   1.000
_cell.length_b   1.000
_cell.length_c   1.000
_cell.angle_alpha   90.00
_cell.angle_beta   90.00
_cell.angle_gamma   90.00
#
_symmetry.space_group_name_H-M   'P 1'
#
loop_
_entity.id
_entity.type
_entity.pdbx_description
1 polymer ?
#
loop_
_entity_poly.entity_id
_entity_poly.type
_entity_poly.pdbx_seq_one_letter_code
_entity_poly.pdbx_strand_id
1 'polypeptide(L)' 'MKSTQYAIKENSTDNNRSFYSPSLGASVLINDDVFNDIRDEEIELRALELLSQFLDKYFS' A
#
# COMPACT_ATOMS: atom_id res chain seq x y z
N MET A 1 -19.07 -27.04 -10.51
CA MET A 1 -18.56 -25.87 -9.76
C MET A 1 -18.99 -24.62 -10.50
N LYS A 2 -19.77 -23.73 -9.89
CA LYS A 2 -20.13 -22.44 -10.51
C LYS A 2 -18.91 -21.53 -10.40
N SER A 3 -18.33 -21.16 -11.53
CA SER A 3 -17.24 -20.18 -11.60
C SER A 3 -17.83 -18.81 -11.30
N THR A 4 -17.50 -18.24 -10.14
CA THR A 4 -17.77 -16.83 -9.84
C THR A 4 -16.80 -16.02 -10.67
N GLN A 5 -17.20 -15.63 -11.87
CA GLN A 5 -16.48 -14.62 -12.63
C GLN A 5 -16.72 -13.28 -11.94
N TYR A 6 -15.75 -12.84 -11.14
CA TYR A 6 -15.68 -11.45 -10.71
C TYR A 6 -15.54 -10.63 -11.97
N ALA A 7 -16.60 -9.89 -12.31
CA ALA A 7 -16.59 -9.00 -13.46
C ALA A 7 -15.40 -8.04 -13.30
N ILE A 8 -14.38 -8.21 -14.14
CA ILE A 8 -13.37 -7.18 -14.35
C ILE A 8 -14.14 -6.03 -14.98
N LYS A 9 -14.45 -5.00 -14.18
CA LYS A 9 -15.05 -3.77 -14.65
C LYS A 9 -14.03 -3.10 -15.57
N GLU A 10 -14.17 -3.30 -16.87
CA GLU A 10 -13.61 -2.42 -17.87
C GLU A 10 -14.36 -1.07 -17.78
N ASN A 11 -13.59 0.02 -17.66
CA ASN A 11 -13.99 1.43 -17.66
C ASN A 11 -14.68 1.99 -16.40
N SER A 12 -13.88 2.63 -15.52
CA SER A 12 -14.07 4.04 -15.13
C SER A 12 -12.89 4.51 -14.29
N THR A 13 -12.04 5.39 -14.85
CA THR A 13 -10.97 6.20 -14.20
C THR A 13 -9.87 5.43 -13.46
N ASP A 14 -8.68 5.38 -14.07
CA ASP A 14 -7.50 4.59 -13.68
C ASP A 14 -6.72 5.17 -12.48
N ASN A 15 -7.37 5.37 -11.33
CA ASN A 15 -6.73 5.87 -10.10
C ASN A 15 -6.81 4.86 -8.95
N ASN A 16 -6.77 3.55 -9.25
CA ASN A 16 -6.78 2.50 -8.24
C ASN A 16 -5.62 1.50 -8.45
N ARG A 17 -4.96 1.11 -7.37
CA ARG A 17 -3.92 0.07 -7.32
C ARG A 17 -4.48 -1.26 -6.82
N SER A 18 -4.03 -2.36 -7.42
CA SER A 18 -4.40 -3.71 -7.01
C SER A 18 -3.30 -4.34 -6.17
N PHE A 19 -3.64 -4.82 -4.98
CA PHE A 19 -2.74 -5.53 -4.08
C PHE A 19 -3.28 -6.91 -3.76
N TYR A 20 -2.48 -7.96 -3.95
CA TYR A 20 -2.87 -9.30 -3.52
C TYR A 20 -2.79 -9.39 -1.99
N SER A 21 -3.89 -9.76 -1.35
CA SER A 21 -3.94 -10.03 0.09
C SER A 21 -3.90 -11.54 0.32
N PRO A 22 -2.79 -12.10 0.83
CA PRO A 22 -2.70 -13.52 1.14
C PRO A 22 -3.73 -13.96 2.19
N SER A 23 -4.05 -13.10 3.15
CA SER A 23 -5.06 -13.37 4.19
C SER A 23 -6.47 -13.49 3.64
N LEU A 24 -6.78 -12.77 2.56
CA LEU A 24 -8.09 -12.82 1.90
C LEU A 24 -8.12 -13.78 0.71
N GLY A 25 -6.96 -14.28 0.26
CA GLY A 25 -6.82 -15.08 -0.95
C GLY A 25 -7.29 -14.35 -2.21
N ALA A 26 -7.29 -13.01 -2.20
CA ALA A 26 -7.88 -12.18 -3.24
C ALA A 26 -7.15 -10.84 -3.40
N SER A 27 -7.32 -10.22 -4.55
CA SER A 27 -6.83 -8.86 -4.82
C SER A 27 -7.77 -7.81 -4.26
N VAL A 28 -7.20 -6.84 -3.56
CA VAL A 28 -7.87 -5.65 -3.03
C VAL A 28 -7.52 -4.46 -3.93
N LEU A 29 -8.52 -3.71 -4.33
CA LEU A 29 -8.34 -2.46 -5.05
C LEU A 29 -8.34 -1.30 -4.07
N ILE A 30 -7.28 -0.51 -4.07
CA ILE A 30 -7.10 0.66 -3.21
C ILE A 30 -7.03 1.89 -4.11
N ASN A 31 -7.71 2.96 -3.74
CA ASN A 31 -7.63 4.22 -4.46
C ASN A 31 -6.25 4.89 -4.29
N ASP A 32 -5.76 5.55 -5.33
CA ASP A 32 -4.44 6.17 -5.37
C ASP A 32 -4.27 7.28 -4.33
N ASP A 33 -5.32 8.07 -4.04
CA ASP A 33 -5.24 9.14 -3.03
C ASP A 33 -5.03 8.51 -1.65
N VAL A 34 -5.83 7.49 -1.32
CA VAL A 34 -5.69 6.72 -0.07
C VAL A 34 -4.33 6.01 0.00
N PHE A 35 -3.84 5.47 -1.11
CA PHE A 35 -2.52 4.85 -1.16
C PHE A 35 -1.39 5.87 -0.94
N ASN A 36 -1.50 7.06 -1.54
CA ASN A 36 -0.51 8.11 -1.40
C ASN A 36 -0.48 8.64 0.04
N ASP A 37 -1.63 8.85 0.68
CA ASP A 37 -1.71 9.26 2.09
C ASP A 37 -1.00 8.25 2.99
N ILE A 38 -1.29 6.95 2.84
CA ILE A 38 -0.63 5.87 3.61
C ILE A 38 0.88 5.84 3.35
N ARG A 39 1.28 6.01 2.08
CA ARG A 39 2.69 5.97 1.68
C ARG A 39 3.47 7.14 2.28
N ASP A 40 2.88 8.32 2.28
CA ASP A 40 3.55 9.54 2.74
C ASP A 40 3.76 9.48 4.27
N GLU A 41 2.77 8.99 5.04
CA GLU A 41 2.92 8.70 6.47
C GLU A 41 4.03 7.68 6.76
N GLU A 42 4.10 6.58 6.00
CA GLU A 42 5.14 5.55 6.14
C GLU A 42 6.54 6.10 5.81
N ILE A 43 6.66 6.98 4.81
CA ILE A 43 7.93 7.62 4.44
C ILE A 43 8.43 8.50 5.59
N GLU A 44 7.56 9.31 6.19
CA GLU A 44 7.92 10.16 7.32
C GLU A 44 8.38 9.32 8.52
N LEU A 45 7.65 8.24 8.85
CA LEU A 45 8.00 7.36 9.95
C LEU A 45 9.35 6.68 9.74
N ARG A 46 9.62 6.17 8.52
CA ARG A 46 10.91 5.57 8.18
C ARG A 46 12.06 6.57 8.21
N ALA A 47 11.81 7.83 7.84
CA ALA A 47 12.81 8.88 7.92
C ALA A 47 13.19 9.17 9.38
N LEU A 48 12.20 9.22 10.28
CA LEU A 48 12.45 9.37 11.72
C LEU A 48 13.22 8.19 12.30
N GLU A 49 12.86 6.96 11.94
CA GLU A 49 13.57 5.75 12.38
C GLU A 49 15.03 5.78 11.91
N LEU A 50 15.27 6.13 10.64
CA LEU A 50 16.62 6.23 10.09
C LEU A 50 17.44 7.32 10.79
N LEU A 51 16.83 8.46 11.12
CA LEU A 51 17.50 9.52 11.88
C LEU A 51 17.87 9.03 13.29
N SER A 52 16.98 8.32 13.97
CA SER A 52 17.28 7.73 15.29
C SER A 52 18.48 6.78 15.20
N GLN A 53 18.47 5.86 14.24
CA GLN A 53 19.57 4.91 14.04
C GLN A 53 20.89 5.63 13.71
N PHE A 54 20.84 6.71 12.93
CA PHE A 54 22.01 7.54 12.65
C PHE A 54 22.55 8.17 13.93
N LEU A 55 21.68 8.80 14.73
CA LEU A 55 22.09 9.45 15.98
C LEU A 55 22.70 8.44 16.96
N ASP A 56 22.04 7.29 17.15
CA ASP A 56 22.53 6.22 18.01
C ASP A 56 23.93 5.73 17.58
N LYS A 57 24.17 5.65 16.27
CA LYS A 57 25.45 5.17 15.72
C LYS A 57 26.60 6.15 15.90
N TYR A 58 26.35 7.46 15.78
CA TYR A 58 27.41 8.47 15.74
C TYR A 58 27.57 9.27 17.03
N PHE A 59 26.59 9.22 17.95
CA PHE A 59 26.59 9.98 19.18
C PHE A 59 26.33 9.14 20.45
N SER A 60 26.44 7.80 20.37
CA SER A 60 26.51 6.90 21.55
C SER A 60 27.84 7.00 22.30
#